data_AF-A0A0R3TR17-F1
#
_entry.id   AF-A0A0R3TR17-F1
#
_cell.length_a   1.000
_cell.length_b   1.000
_cell.length_c   1.000
_cell.angle_alpha   90.00
_cell.angle_beta   90.00
_cell.angle_gamma   90.00
#
_symmetry.space_group_name_H-M   'P 1'
#
loop_
_entity.id
_entity.type
_entity.pdbx_description
1 polymer ?
#
loop_
_entity_poly.entity_id
_entity_poly.type
_entity_poly.pdbx_seq_one_letter_code
_entity_poly.pdbx_strand_id
1 'polypeptide(L)'
;MNYDLADIAASVDRQPMQVIFKGVNDKKRVTNLFLSVPHDAGNPEAEPFYSVNAYDLRATDERNDLNSKFILMVWRDWKITNNDDYLFYMLPLVLAMMQTSVEKWDKHGDGLLENANFPDQTSDTWKATGLSAYTGGIWLAALYATKDIITYGVGMSRDFTTLATFARLEQKYEAVLTKAKKNYYDNLWNDCCFRCDIRDNKANPIIMADQMCGHWLLRSCGAPIDAILPENAIQLVLDSIIRNNWRSVGDGEMGAINRIRKDGKVITTSLQSDEFLVGSNYCLASLFMLEGLPINGFDLCKAIYNTVVDNMGLQYQTPEAYKLGKSYRSPGHMRPLAIWSIQHAIEMGNSRYNCSSQ
;
A
#
# COMPACT_ATOMS: atom_id res chain seq x y z
N MET A 1 0.14 1.04 -18.23
CA MET A 1 1.50 1.49 -17.84
C MET A 1 1.41 2.99 -17.55
N ASN A 2 2.06 3.48 -16.50
CA ASN A 2 1.71 4.76 -15.85
C ASN A 2 2.53 5.97 -16.36
N TYR A 3 2.73 6.10 -17.68
CA TYR A 3 3.48 7.22 -18.27
C TYR A 3 2.87 8.59 -17.92
N ASP A 4 1.55 8.73 -18.06
CA ASP A 4 0.87 9.99 -17.76
C ASP A 4 1.07 10.42 -16.31
N LEU A 5 1.02 9.47 -15.37
CA LEU A 5 1.23 9.76 -13.95
C LEU A 5 2.69 10.14 -13.64
N ALA A 6 3.64 9.59 -14.39
CA ALA A 6 5.05 9.98 -14.30
C ALA A 6 5.25 11.43 -14.75
N ASP A 7 4.66 11.80 -15.88
CA ASP A 7 4.73 13.16 -16.42
C ASP A 7 4.06 14.16 -15.48
N ILE A 8 2.89 13.81 -14.93
CA ILE A 8 2.22 14.66 -13.95
C ILE A 8 3.06 14.81 -12.67
N ALA A 9 3.66 13.73 -12.16
CA ALA A 9 4.49 13.80 -10.96
C ALA A 9 5.82 14.57 -11.19
N ALA A 10 6.26 14.67 -12.44
CA ALA A 10 7.37 15.51 -12.87
C ALA A 10 6.95 16.96 -13.21
N SER A 11 5.66 17.29 -13.13
CA SER A 11 5.13 18.63 -13.40
C SER A 11 5.05 19.50 -12.13
N VAL A 12 4.81 20.80 -12.32
CA VAL A 12 4.52 21.75 -11.24
C VAL A 12 3.32 22.59 -11.63
N ASP A 13 2.33 22.65 -10.75
CA ASP A 13 1.25 23.64 -10.83
C ASP A 13 1.28 24.49 -9.57
N ARG A 14 1.56 25.79 -9.75
CA ARG A 14 1.72 26.77 -8.68
C ARG A 14 0.40 27.46 -8.28
N GLN A 15 -0.72 27.09 -8.88
CA GLN A 15 -2.01 27.62 -8.45
C GLN A 15 -2.25 27.25 -6.97
N PRO A 16 -2.86 28.14 -6.16
CA PRO A 16 -3.13 27.82 -4.76
C PRO A 16 -4.11 26.65 -4.64
N MET A 17 -3.73 25.63 -3.87
CA MET A 17 -4.62 24.51 -3.60
C MET A 17 -5.79 24.98 -2.72
N GLN A 18 -7.03 24.76 -3.15
CA GLN A 18 -8.22 25.04 -2.36
C GLN A 18 -8.61 23.75 -1.63
N VAL A 19 -8.54 23.77 -0.30
CA VAL A 19 -8.93 22.60 0.52
C VAL A 19 -10.03 22.95 1.52
N ILE A 20 -10.93 21.98 1.73
CA ILE A 20 -12.06 22.08 2.66
C ILE A 20 -11.55 22.06 4.10
N PHE A 21 -10.75 21.06 4.47
CA PHE A 21 -10.17 20.97 5.82
C PHE A 21 -8.80 21.61 5.88
N LYS A 22 -8.76 22.86 6.34
CA LYS A 22 -7.54 23.65 6.39
C LYS A 22 -6.55 23.18 7.46
N GLY A 23 -5.30 22.97 7.08
CA GLY A 23 -4.13 22.77 7.93
C GLY A 23 -3.33 24.06 8.17
N VAL A 24 -2.28 23.94 8.97
CA VAL A 24 -1.46 25.08 9.44
C VAL A 24 -0.67 25.74 8.28
N ASN A 25 -0.37 25.02 7.21
CA ASN A 25 0.52 25.46 6.11
C ASN A 25 -0.20 25.82 4.80
N ASP A 26 -1.53 25.84 4.78
CA ASP A 26 -2.30 25.82 3.52
C ASP A 26 -2.19 27.08 2.67
N LYS A 27 -1.85 28.22 3.27
CA LYS A 27 -1.70 29.50 2.55
C LYS A 27 -0.57 29.51 1.51
N LYS A 28 0.36 28.56 1.58
CA LYS A 28 1.50 28.44 0.67
C LYS A 28 1.44 27.17 -0.19
N ARG A 29 0.40 26.36 -0.06
CA ARG A 29 0.27 25.12 -0.81
C ARG A 29 -0.12 25.40 -2.24
N VAL A 30 0.45 24.61 -3.13
CA VAL A 30 0.18 24.67 -4.56
C VAL A 30 -0.48 23.39 -5.02
N THR A 31 -1.21 23.43 -6.12
CA THR A 31 -1.96 22.30 -6.66
C THR A 31 -1.08 21.09 -6.91
N ASN A 32 0.14 21.28 -7.45
CA ASN A 32 1.05 20.17 -7.70
C ASN A 32 2.52 20.56 -7.51
N LEU A 33 3.28 19.71 -6.82
CA LEU A 33 4.71 19.90 -6.57
C LEU A 33 5.55 18.91 -7.37
N PHE A 34 6.72 19.36 -7.80
CA PHE A 34 7.70 18.48 -8.45
C PHE A 34 8.07 17.31 -7.54
N LEU A 35 8.08 16.09 -8.09
CA LEU A 35 8.36 14.84 -7.36
C LEU A 35 7.35 14.53 -6.25
N SER A 36 6.12 15.03 -6.40
CA SER A 36 4.97 14.60 -5.63
C SER A 36 3.96 13.98 -6.59
N VAL A 37 3.67 12.70 -6.38
CA VAL A 37 2.63 12.01 -7.14
C VAL A 37 1.28 12.63 -6.79
N PRO A 38 0.48 13.06 -7.77
CA PRO A 38 -0.84 13.60 -7.49
C PRO A 38 -1.75 12.50 -6.94
N HIS A 39 -2.72 12.89 -6.14
CA HIS A 39 -3.77 12.01 -5.66
C HIS A 39 -4.64 11.46 -6.79
N ASP A 40 -4.95 12.31 -7.75
CA ASP A 40 -5.78 12.00 -8.90
C ASP A 40 -5.36 12.83 -10.12
N ALA A 41 -5.74 12.36 -11.30
CA ALA A 41 -5.52 13.06 -12.57
C ALA A 41 -6.67 14.02 -12.91
N GLY A 42 -7.41 14.53 -11.92
CA GLY A 42 -8.46 15.52 -12.11
C GLY A 42 -9.89 14.99 -12.01
N ASN A 43 -10.85 15.86 -12.31
CA ASN A 43 -12.29 15.64 -12.22
C ASN A 43 -12.90 15.64 -13.64
N PRO A 44 -13.82 14.72 -13.99
CA PRO A 44 -14.56 14.75 -15.25
C PRO A 44 -15.34 16.04 -15.53
N GLU A 45 -15.67 16.84 -14.50
CA GLU A 45 -16.31 18.15 -14.66
C GLU A 45 -15.33 19.30 -14.95
N ALA A 46 -14.02 19.03 -14.90
CA ALA A 46 -12.94 19.95 -15.23
C ALA A 46 -12.17 19.45 -16.48
N GLU A 47 -10.86 19.67 -16.55
CA GLU A 47 -9.99 19.14 -17.61
C GLU A 47 -9.12 18.01 -17.06
N PRO A 48 -9.52 16.72 -17.21
CA PRO A 48 -8.71 15.57 -16.81
C PRO A 48 -7.29 15.63 -17.41
N PHE A 49 -6.31 15.10 -16.66
CA PHE A 49 -4.87 15.10 -16.96
C PHE A 49 -4.18 16.48 -16.94
N TYR A 50 -4.93 17.58 -17.05
CA TYR A 50 -4.41 18.94 -16.94
C TYR A 50 -4.65 19.53 -15.55
N SER A 51 -5.91 19.51 -15.07
CA SER A 51 -6.31 20.00 -13.74
C SER A 51 -6.28 18.87 -12.71
N VAL A 52 -5.06 18.47 -12.35
CA VAL A 52 -4.78 17.35 -11.43
C VAL A 52 -5.01 17.73 -9.96
N ASN A 53 -5.02 16.74 -9.06
CA ASN A 53 -5.35 16.95 -7.63
C ASN A 53 -6.70 17.66 -7.42
N ALA A 54 -7.74 17.19 -8.11
CA ALA A 54 -9.10 17.69 -7.94
C ALA A 54 -9.70 17.33 -6.57
N TYR A 55 -9.15 16.32 -5.87
CA TYR A 55 -9.48 16.06 -4.48
C TYR A 55 -9.13 17.26 -3.58
N ASP A 56 -10.15 17.86 -3.00
CA ASP A 56 -10.07 19.10 -2.22
C ASP A 56 -10.38 18.90 -0.73
N LEU A 57 -10.71 17.68 -0.29
CA LEU A 57 -11.05 17.47 1.12
C LEU A 57 -9.87 17.80 2.04
N ARG A 58 -8.66 17.42 1.63
CA ARG A 58 -7.38 17.69 2.30
C ARG A 58 -6.27 17.85 1.27
N ALA A 59 -5.22 18.53 1.69
CA ALA A 59 -4.02 18.63 0.87
C ALA A 59 -3.31 17.28 0.74
N THR A 60 -2.81 17.00 -0.46
CA THR A 60 -2.28 15.69 -0.87
C THR A 60 -0.76 15.67 -0.95
N ASP A 61 -0.12 16.83 -0.96
CA ASP A 61 1.32 17.03 -1.07
C ASP A 61 2.13 16.52 0.13
N GLU A 62 1.48 16.39 1.29
CA GLU A 62 2.08 15.84 2.51
C GLU A 62 1.71 14.36 2.73
N ARG A 63 1.00 13.70 1.80
CA ARG A 63 0.73 12.27 1.89
C ARG A 63 1.99 11.47 1.61
N ASN A 64 2.45 10.71 2.59
CA ASN A 64 3.71 9.97 2.51
C ASN A 64 3.56 8.57 1.87
N ASP A 65 2.35 8.16 1.49
CA ASP A 65 2.10 6.88 0.82
C ASP A 65 2.07 6.97 -0.72
N LEU A 66 1.76 8.13 -1.31
CA LEU A 66 1.55 8.27 -2.77
C LEU A 66 2.83 8.01 -3.57
N ASN A 67 3.95 8.62 -3.19
CA ASN A 67 5.24 8.39 -3.86
C ASN A 67 5.65 6.92 -3.78
N SER A 68 5.55 6.32 -2.59
CA SER A 68 5.89 4.90 -2.40
C SER A 68 4.98 3.98 -3.22
N LYS A 69 3.67 4.27 -3.29
CA LYS A 69 2.72 3.53 -4.14
C LYS A 69 3.06 3.64 -5.62
N PHE A 70 3.44 4.83 -6.10
CA PHE A 70 3.85 5.00 -7.49
C PHE A 70 5.09 4.17 -7.83
N ILE A 71 6.13 4.22 -6.99
CA ILE A 71 7.35 3.42 -7.18
C ILE A 71 7.01 1.93 -7.22
N LEU A 72 6.14 1.50 -6.33
CA LEU A 72 5.62 0.15 -6.28
C LEU A 72 4.80 -0.24 -7.52
N MET A 73 4.00 0.68 -8.09
CA MET A 73 3.30 0.47 -9.35
C MET A 73 4.26 0.37 -10.54
N VAL A 74 5.33 1.18 -10.57
CA VAL A 74 6.39 1.07 -11.59
C VAL A 74 7.03 -0.31 -11.53
N TRP A 75 7.43 -0.75 -10.34
CA TRP A 75 8.06 -2.05 -10.16
C TRP A 75 7.10 -3.20 -10.51
N ARG A 76 5.83 -3.15 -10.08
CA ARG A 76 4.80 -4.13 -10.46
C ARG A 76 4.66 -4.21 -11.97
N ASP A 77 4.47 -3.08 -12.64
CA ASP A 77 4.23 -3.04 -14.08
C ASP A 77 5.44 -3.58 -14.85
N TRP A 78 6.67 -3.27 -14.41
CA TRP A 78 7.88 -3.88 -14.96
C TRP A 78 7.90 -5.40 -14.75
N LYS A 79 7.69 -5.89 -13.52
CA LYS A 79 7.74 -7.34 -13.22
C LYS A 79 6.69 -8.16 -13.96
N ILE A 80 5.51 -7.59 -14.20
CA ILE A 80 4.43 -8.28 -14.91
C ILE A 80 4.67 -8.26 -16.43
N THR A 81 5.16 -7.15 -16.97
CA THR A 81 5.29 -6.98 -18.43
C THR A 81 6.66 -7.38 -18.98
N ASN A 82 7.68 -7.49 -18.11
CA ASN A 82 9.10 -7.62 -18.49
C ASN A 82 9.56 -6.53 -19.47
N ASN A 83 8.99 -5.33 -19.36
CA ASN A 83 9.32 -4.20 -20.23
C ASN A 83 10.46 -3.36 -19.65
N ASP A 84 11.68 -3.62 -20.10
CA ASP A 84 12.87 -2.91 -19.64
C ASP A 84 12.92 -1.45 -20.11
N ASP A 85 12.38 -1.14 -21.29
CA ASP A 85 12.31 0.25 -21.79
C ASP A 85 11.42 1.11 -20.87
N TYR A 86 10.29 0.55 -20.42
CA TYR A 86 9.43 1.17 -19.42
C TYR A 86 10.19 1.39 -18.10
N LEU A 87 10.92 0.38 -17.63
CA LEU A 87 11.69 0.48 -16.39
C LEU A 87 12.72 1.62 -16.46
N PHE A 88 13.56 1.62 -17.51
CA PHE A 88 14.62 2.60 -17.64
C PHE A 88 14.10 4.01 -17.90
N TYR A 89 12.93 4.16 -18.53
CA TYR A 89 12.21 5.44 -18.59
C TYR A 89 11.82 5.94 -17.19
N MET A 90 11.30 5.07 -16.34
CA MET A 90 10.79 5.44 -15.01
C MET A 90 11.89 5.62 -13.95
N LEU A 91 13.04 4.95 -14.12
CA LEU A 91 14.09 4.86 -13.13
C LEU A 91 14.60 6.22 -12.59
N PRO A 92 14.89 7.24 -13.42
CA PRO A 92 15.32 8.54 -12.92
C PRO A 92 14.30 9.18 -11.98
N LEU A 93 13.01 9.06 -12.32
CA LEU A 93 11.91 9.58 -11.52
C LEU A 93 11.78 8.82 -10.20
N VAL A 94 11.88 7.48 -10.23
CA VAL A 94 11.87 6.62 -9.04
C VAL A 94 12.99 7.02 -8.07
N LEU A 95 14.24 7.16 -8.56
CA LEU A 95 15.38 7.52 -7.71
C LEU A 95 15.23 8.93 -7.11
N ALA A 96 14.72 9.88 -7.89
CA ALA A 96 14.45 11.24 -7.41
C ALA A 96 13.36 11.23 -6.33
N MET A 97 12.24 10.52 -6.56
CA MET A 97 11.16 10.39 -5.57
C MET A 97 11.63 9.72 -4.28
N MET A 98 12.42 8.66 -4.35
CA MET A 98 12.98 8.00 -3.17
C MET A 98 13.83 8.98 -2.34
N GLN A 99 14.71 9.75 -2.99
CA GLN A 99 15.54 10.74 -2.32
C GLN A 99 14.71 11.84 -1.66
N THR A 100 13.76 12.44 -2.39
CA THR A 100 12.91 13.50 -1.82
C THR A 100 12.03 12.99 -0.68
N SER A 101 11.60 11.72 -0.74
CA SER A 101 10.75 11.14 0.30
C SER A 101 11.51 11.01 1.62
N VAL A 102 12.77 10.55 1.57
CA VAL A 102 13.65 10.52 2.75
C VAL A 102 13.86 11.92 3.31
N GLU A 103 14.23 12.90 2.47
CA GLU A 103 14.45 14.29 2.90
C GLU A 103 13.21 14.92 3.55
N LYS A 104 12.03 14.64 2.98
CA LYS A 104 10.76 15.19 3.46
C LYS A 104 10.28 14.51 4.74
N TRP A 105 10.43 13.20 4.90
CA TRP A 105 9.68 12.46 5.92
C TRP A 105 10.52 11.59 6.88
N ASP A 106 11.77 11.24 6.59
CA ASP A 106 12.64 10.53 7.57
C ASP A 106 13.28 11.55 8.52
N LYS A 107 12.55 11.89 9.59
CA LYS A 107 12.98 12.91 10.57
C LYS A 107 13.99 12.41 11.59
N HIS A 108 14.10 11.10 11.74
CA HIS A 108 14.96 10.47 12.74
C HIS A 108 16.22 9.85 12.12
N GLY A 109 16.32 9.86 10.79
CA GLY A 109 17.38 9.25 10.03
C GLY A 109 17.38 7.73 10.21
N ASP A 110 16.26 7.13 10.56
CA ASP A 110 16.14 5.72 10.95
C ASP A 110 15.79 4.81 9.75
N GLY A 111 15.62 5.43 8.56
CA GLY A 111 15.27 4.77 7.32
C GLY A 111 13.77 4.64 7.10
N LEU A 112 12.92 5.18 7.98
CA LEU A 112 11.46 5.09 7.89
C LEU A 112 10.84 6.49 7.71
N LEU A 113 9.64 6.51 7.11
CA LEU A 113 8.91 7.75 6.89
C LEU A 113 7.93 7.99 8.05
N GLU A 114 7.93 9.19 8.60
CA GLU A 114 7.07 9.53 9.74
C GLU A 114 5.71 10.09 9.30
N ASN A 115 4.63 9.58 9.90
CA ASN A 115 3.29 10.16 9.77
C ASN A 115 3.12 11.38 10.70
N ALA A 116 2.48 12.43 10.21
CA ALA A 116 2.47 13.75 10.84
C ALA A 116 1.24 14.04 11.72
N ASN A 117 0.56 13.00 12.25
CA ASN A 117 -0.62 13.12 13.12
C ASN A 117 -1.82 13.80 12.46
N PHE A 118 -1.96 13.64 11.15
CA PHE A 118 -3.16 13.94 10.38
C PHE A 118 -3.42 12.79 9.39
N PRO A 119 -4.57 12.76 8.69
CA PRO A 119 -4.81 11.76 7.65
C PRO A 119 -3.93 12.01 6.42
N ASP A 120 -2.72 11.46 6.45
CA ASP A 120 -1.66 11.61 5.46
C ASP A 120 -1.45 10.35 4.59
N GLN A 121 -2.49 9.52 4.50
CA GLN A 121 -2.53 8.32 3.66
C GLN A 121 -3.97 8.04 3.21
N THR A 122 -4.17 6.96 2.42
CA THR A 122 -5.46 6.59 1.80
C THR A 122 -6.69 6.59 2.74
N SER A 123 -6.51 6.25 4.02
CA SER A 123 -7.55 6.37 5.05
C SER A 123 -7.60 7.81 5.56
N ASP A 124 -8.23 8.65 4.75
CA ASP A 124 -8.29 10.11 4.90
C ASP A 124 -9.16 10.62 6.08
N THR A 125 -9.75 9.70 6.86
CA THR A 125 -10.54 10.03 8.05
C THR A 125 -9.87 9.64 9.38
N TRP A 126 -8.72 8.95 9.35
CA TRP A 126 -8.00 8.56 10.55
C TRP A 126 -6.59 9.15 10.61
N LYS A 127 -5.99 9.19 11.80
CA LYS A 127 -4.67 9.79 12.02
C LYS A 127 -3.68 8.70 12.41
N ALA A 128 -2.54 8.65 11.73
CA ALA A 128 -1.36 7.91 12.16
C ALA A 128 -0.31 8.91 12.70
N THR A 129 0.59 8.49 13.57
CA THR A 129 1.67 9.37 14.06
C THR A 129 2.96 8.65 14.24
N GLY A 130 4.02 9.29 13.76
CA GLY A 130 5.32 8.68 13.63
C GLY A 130 5.22 7.46 12.72
N LEU A 131 5.96 6.42 13.06
CA LEU A 131 5.92 5.16 12.36
C LEU A 131 4.55 4.45 12.47
N SER A 132 3.98 4.07 11.33
CA SER A 132 2.77 3.24 11.22
C SER A 132 3.02 1.96 10.43
N ALA A 133 2.24 0.91 10.72
CA ALA A 133 2.37 -0.37 10.02
C ALA A 133 2.08 -0.22 8.52
N TYR A 134 1.02 0.51 8.16
CA TYR A 134 0.62 0.70 6.77
C TYR A 134 1.68 1.45 5.95
N THR A 135 2.00 2.68 6.35
CA THR A 135 2.95 3.53 5.62
C THR A 135 4.35 2.93 5.66
N GLY A 136 4.78 2.44 6.82
CA GLY A 136 6.09 1.82 6.98
C GLY A 136 6.24 0.57 6.12
N GLY A 137 5.23 -0.31 6.08
CA GLY A 137 5.24 -1.51 5.24
C GLY A 137 5.30 -1.19 3.75
N ILE A 138 4.54 -0.19 3.29
CA ILE A 138 4.59 0.28 1.90
C ILE A 138 5.97 0.89 1.56
N TRP A 139 6.55 1.67 2.47
CA TRP A 139 7.87 2.25 2.29
C TRP A 139 8.98 1.19 2.24
N LEU A 140 8.95 0.20 3.13
CA LEU A 140 9.87 -0.95 3.06
C LEU A 140 9.77 -1.67 1.72
N ALA A 141 8.55 -1.86 1.22
CA ALA A 141 8.34 -2.46 -0.09
C ALA A 141 8.91 -1.60 -1.22
N ALA A 142 8.75 -0.28 -1.16
CA ALA A 142 9.32 0.66 -2.14
C ALA A 142 10.87 0.66 -2.11
N LEU A 143 11.47 0.57 -0.92
CA LEU A 143 12.93 0.41 -0.76
C LEU A 143 13.42 -0.89 -1.40
N TYR A 144 12.74 -2.01 -1.14
CA TYR A 144 13.06 -3.30 -1.75
C TYR A 144 12.93 -3.25 -3.28
N ALA A 145 11.80 -2.74 -3.78
CA ALA A 145 11.55 -2.60 -5.21
C ALA A 145 12.62 -1.74 -5.91
N THR A 146 12.99 -0.61 -5.31
CA THR A 146 14.04 0.26 -5.83
C THR A 146 15.38 -0.44 -5.87
N LYS A 147 15.73 -1.18 -4.82
CA LYS A 147 16.97 -1.98 -4.79
C LYS A 147 16.96 -3.05 -5.89
N ASP A 148 15.87 -3.80 -6.05
CA ASP A 148 15.74 -4.85 -7.08
C ASP A 148 15.95 -4.28 -8.50
N ILE A 149 15.36 -3.10 -8.78
CA ILE A 149 15.56 -2.36 -10.03
C ILE A 149 17.04 -1.99 -10.23
N ILE A 150 17.69 -1.47 -9.19
CA ILE A 150 19.10 -1.08 -9.25
C ILE A 150 19.98 -2.30 -9.52
N THR A 151 19.77 -3.41 -8.79
CA THR A 151 20.49 -4.67 -8.99
C THR A 151 20.31 -5.19 -10.42
N TYR A 152 19.11 -5.09 -10.99
CA TYR A 152 18.87 -5.41 -12.40
C TYR A 152 19.68 -4.50 -13.34
N GLY A 153 19.68 -3.19 -13.08
CA GLY A 153 20.46 -2.20 -13.83
C GLY A 153 21.98 -2.45 -13.81
N VAL A 154 22.53 -2.91 -12.67
CA VAL A 154 23.94 -3.36 -12.55
C VAL A 154 24.23 -4.47 -13.55
N GLY A 155 23.34 -5.46 -13.66
CA GLY A 155 23.51 -6.60 -14.57
C GLY A 155 23.40 -6.25 -16.06
N MET A 156 22.68 -5.17 -16.39
CA MET A 156 22.48 -4.72 -17.77
C MET A 156 23.53 -3.71 -18.27
N SER A 157 24.15 -2.96 -17.35
CA SER A 157 25.05 -1.86 -17.69
C SER A 157 26.40 -2.36 -18.22
N ARG A 158 26.79 -1.90 -19.41
CA ARG A 158 28.12 -2.16 -20.01
C ARG A 158 29.09 -0.98 -19.87
N ASP A 159 28.59 0.19 -19.49
CA ASP A 159 29.37 1.39 -19.25
C ASP A 159 29.90 1.42 -17.81
N PHE A 160 31.22 1.62 -17.65
CA PHE A 160 31.89 1.53 -16.36
C PHE A 160 31.45 2.64 -15.38
N THR A 161 31.20 3.85 -15.86
CA THR A 161 30.76 4.97 -15.02
C THR A 161 29.34 4.76 -14.51
N THR A 162 28.46 4.26 -15.37
CA THR A 162 27.09 3.88 -15.05
C THR A 162 27.06 2.72 -14.05
N LEU A 163 27.91 1.71 -14.25
CA LEU A 163 28.06 0.57 -13.33
C LEU A 163 28.49 1.01 -11.93
N ALA A 164 29.52 1.86 -11.82
CA ALA A 164 29.99 2.39 -10.54
C ALA A 164 28.89 3.20 -9.81
N THR A 165 28.07 3.94 -10.56
CA THR A 165 26.93 4.68 -10.01
C THR A 165 25.86 3.74 -9.45
N PHE A 166 25.47 2.72 -10.22
CA PHE A 166 24.50 1.73 -9.77
C PHE A 166 24.98 0.94 -8.56
N ALA A 167 26.25 0.52 -8.53
CA ALA A 167 26.83 -0.19 -7.39
C ALA A 167 26.80 0.65 -6.09
N ARG A 168 27.06 1.96 -6.18
CA ARG A 168 26.94 2.87 -5.03
C ARG A 168 25.49 3.02 -4.57
N LEU A 169 24.54 3.12 -5.51
CA LEU A 169 23.12 3.18 -5.19
C LEU A 169 22.64 1.89 -4.54
N GLU A 170 23.08 0.73 -5.03
CA GLU A 170 22.75 -0.58 -4.47
C GLU A 170 23.17 -0.67 -3.01
N GLN A 171 24.43 -0.32 -2.69
CA GLN A 171 24.94 -0.29 -1.31
C GLN A 171 24.14 0.68 -0.43
N LYS A 172 23.79 1.86 -0.96
CA LYS A 172 22.98 2.85 -0.24
C LYS A 172 21.61 2.28 0.13
N TYR A 173 20.88 1.74 -0.85
CA TYR A 173 19.52 1.25 -0.62
C TYR A 173 19.48 -0.05 0.17
N GLU A 174 20.50 -0.90 0.05
CA GLU A 174 20.65 -2.07 0.93
C GLU A 174 20.83 -1.65 2.40
N ALA A 175 21.69 -0.66 2.66
CA ALA A 175 21.92 -0.16 4.01
C ALA A 175 20.66 0.48 4.60
N VAL A 176 19.94 1.30 3.81
CA VAL A 176 18.67 1.92 4.24
C VAL A 176 17.61 0.86 4.50
N LEU A 177 17.42 -0.09 3.58
CA LEU A 177 16.44 -1.17 3.75
C LEU A 177 16.73 -2.02 4.98
N THR A 178 17.99 -2.41 5.20
CA THR A 178 18.40 -3.19 6.37
C THR A 178 18.07 -2.45 7.67
N LYS A 179 18.41 -1.15 7.74
CA LYS A 179 18.13 -0.31 8.89
C LYS A 179 16.63 -0.15 9.12
N ALA A 180 15.89 0.15 8.06
CA ALA A 180 14.44 0.35 8.09
C ALA A 180 13.70 -0.93 8.52
N LYS A 181 14.06 -2.11 8.00
CA LYS A 181 13.49 -3.40 8.39
C LYS A 181 13.64 -3.64 9.89
N LYS A 182 14.85 -3.43 10.41
CA LYS A 182 15.14 -3.57 11.83
C LYS A 182 14.30 -2.62 12.69
N ASN A 183 14.30 -1.34 12.35
CA ASN A 183 13.55 -0.33 13.13
C ASN A 183 12.04 -0.54 13.04
N TYR A 184 11.52 -0.95 11.88
CA TYR A 184 10.10 -1.27 11.72
C TYR A 184 9.68 -2.40 12.65
N TYR A 185 10.46 -3.49 12.65
CA TYR A 185 10.20 -4.64 13.49
C TYR A 185 10.30 -4.29 14.98
N ASP A 186 11.42 -3.70 15.41
CA ASP A 186 11.67 -3.40 16.82
C ASP A 186 10.63 -2.44 17.44
N ASN A 187 10.11 -1.51 16.63
CA ASN A 187 9.16 -0.52 17.11
C ASN A 187 7.69 -0.98 17.04
N LEU A 188 7.31 -1.77 16.04
CA LEU A 188 5.90 -2.10 15.81
C LEU A 188 5.51 -3.54 16.14
N TRP A 189 6.43 -4.50 16.09
CA TRP A 189 6.10 -5.91 16.33
C TRP A 189 5.50 -6.14 17.72
N ASN A 190 4.46 -6.97 17.79
CA ASN A 190 3.78 -7.30 19.03
C ASN A 190 3.22 -8.74 19.02
N ASP A 191 4.08 -9.70 18.71
CA ASP A 191 3.90 -11.16 18.71
C ASP A 191 2.80 -11.75 17.82
N CYS A 192 1.84 -10.95 17.38
CA CYS A 192 0.68 -11.37 16.60
C CYS A 192 0.29 -10.36 15.52
N CYS A 193 0.89 -9.17 15.53
CA CYS A 193 0.65 -8.11 14.56
C CYS A 193 1.77 -7.07 14.63
N PHE A 194 1.83 -6.21 13.62
CA PHE A 194 2.47 -4.91 13.73
C PHE A 194 1.44 -3.90 14.23
N ARG A 195 1.77 -3.20 15.31
CA ARG A 195 0.92 -2.16 15.90
C ARG A 195 0.57 -1.10 14.84
N CYS A 196 -0.66 -0.59 14.90
CA CYS A 196 -1.17 0.36 13.91
C CYS A 196 -0.26 1.60 13.77
N ASP A 197 0.21 2.15 14.89
CA ASP A 197 1.28 3.14 14.94
C ASP A 197 2.10 3.01 16.24
N ILE A 198 3.16 3.81 16.37
CA ILE A 198 4.08 3.73 17.51
C ILE A 198 3.40 4.04 18.87
N ARG A 199 2.28 4.79 18.86
CA ARG A 199 1.51 5.19 20.04
C ARG A 199 0.44 4.17 20.43
N ASP A 200 0.17 3.18 19.59
CA ASP A 200 -0.84 2.17 19.86
C ASP A 200 -0.52 1.35 21.12
N ASN A 201 -1.55 0.82 21.77
CA ASN A 201 -1.43 0.09 23.03
C ASN A 201 -0.70 -1.25 22.81
N LYS A 202 0.46 -1.44 23.43
CA LYS A 202 1.23 -2.70 23.36
C LYS A 202 0.50 -3.90 23.98
N ALA A 203 -0.23 -3.72 25.08
CA ALA A 203 -0.95 -4.83 25.72
C ALA A 203 -2.20 -5.25 24.94
N ASN A 204 -2.82 -4.31 24.23
CA ASN A 204 -4.04 -4.53 23.46
C ASN A 204 -3.97 -3.80 22.11
N PRO A 205 -3.11 -4.27 21.18
CA PRO A 205 -2.88 -3.59 19.91
C PRO A 205 -4.12 -3.59 19.04
N ILE A 206 -4.19 -2.63 18.13
CA ILE A 206 -5.09 -2.67 16.98
C ILE A 206 -4.48 -3.58 15.92
N ILE A 207 -5.27 -4.56 15.47
CA ILE A 207 -4.96 -5.41 14.33
C ILE A 207 -5.67 -4.81 13.12
N MET A 208 -4.87 -4.35 12.15
CA MET A 208 -5.34 -3.72 10.92
C MET A 208 -5.31 -4.76 9.79
N ALA A 209 -6.41 -4.90 9.05
CA ALA A 209 -6.57 -5.95 8.03
C ALA A 209 -5.57 -5.79 6.85
N ASP A 210 -5.20 -4.56 6.53
CA ASP A 210 -4.29 -4.19 5.44
C ASP A 210 -2.88 -3.80 5.93
N GLN A 211 -2.50 -4.17 7.16
CA GLN A 211 -1.15 -3.91 7.71
C GLN A 211 -0.03 -4.53 6.86
N MET A 212 -0.34 -5.52 6.01
CA MET A 212 0.59 -6.24 5.15
C MET A 212 0.52 -5.79 3.68
N CYS A 213 -0.01 -4.61 3.37
CA CYS A 213 -0.21 -4.15 1.98
C CYS A 213 1.10 -4.12 1.16
N GLY A 214 2.19 -3.61 1.73
CA GLY A 214 3.50 -3.62 1.07
C GLY A 214 4.00 -5.04 0.78
N HIS A 215 3.85 -5.96 1.74
CA HIS A 215 4.19 -7.37 1.58
C HIS A 215 3.36 -8.03 0.48
N TRP A 216 2.04 -7.82 0.50
CA TRP A 216 1.13 -8.32 -0.53
C TRP A 216 1.56 -7.94 -1.94
N LEU A 217 1.91 -6.67 -2.17
CA LEU A 217 2.30 -6.25 -3.51
C LEU A 217 3.64 -6.88 -3.95
N LEU A 218 4.62 -6.96 -3.05
CA LEU A 218 5.90 -7.63 -3.32
C LEU A 218 5.68 -9.09 -3.74
N ARG A 219 4.86 -9.82 -2.97
CA ARG A 219 4.54 -11.23 -3.22
C ARG A 219 3.79 -11.42 -4.53
N SER A 220 2.89 -10.49 -4.85
CA SER A 220 2.16 -10.47 -6.12
C SER A 220 3.07 -10.25 -7.33
N CYS A 221 4.33 -9.85 -7.15
CA CYS A 221 5.28 -9.66 -8.24
C CYS A 221 6.49 -10.60 -8.15
N GLY A 222 6.41 -11.64 -7.31
CA GLY A 222 7.41 -12.69 -7.23
C GLY A 222 8.62 -12.40 -6.33
N ALA A 223 8.60 -11.33 -5.53
CA ALA A 223 9.63 -11.11 -4.53
C ALA A 223 9.65 -12.25 -3.48
N PRO A 224 10.80 -12.55 -2.84
CA PRO A 224 10.90 -13.51 -1.74
C PRO A 224 9.95 -13.19 -0.58
N ILE A 225 9.60 -14.23 0.19
CA ILE A 225 8.71 -14.11 1.35
C ILE A 225 9.29 -13.19 2.43
N ASP A 226 10.60 -13.21 2.61
CA ASP A 226 11.32 -12.48 3.65
C ASP A 226 11.87 -11.12 3.18
N ALA A 227 11.43 -10.66 2.00
CA ALA A 227 11.92 -9.43 1.36
C ALA A 227 11.93 -8.24 2.33
N ILE A 228 10.84 -8.06 3.09
CA ILE A 228 10.70 -6.93 4.03
C ILE A 228 10.36 -7.33 5.47
N LEU A 229 9.87 -8.55 5.72
CA LEU A 229 9.44 -8.99 7.05
C LEU A 229 9.93 -10.42 7.32
N PRO A 230 10.17 -10.82 8.59
CA PRO A 230 10.49 -12.20 8.92
C PRO A 230 9.34 -13.16 8.58
N GLU A 231 9.66 -14.33 8.00
CA GLU A 231 8.68 -15.32 7.57
C GLU A 231 7.75 -15.80 8.70
N ASN A 232 8.30 -16.03 9.89
CA ASN A 232 7.52 -16.41 11.07
C ASN A 232 6.52 -15.33 11.49
N ALA A 233 6.89 -14.05 11.36
CA ALA A 233 6.03 -12.93 11.69
C ALA A 233 4.86 -12.82 10.70
N ILE A 234 5.10 -13.09 9.41
CA ILE A 234 4.07 -13.09 8.36
C ILE A 234 2.95 -14.07 8.71
N GLN A 235 3.29 -15.32 9.01
CA GLN A 235 2.29 -16.35 9.33
C GLN A 235 1.46 -15.98 10.58
N LEU A 236 2.13 -15.50 11.64
CA LEU A 236 1.46 -15.06 12.86
C LEU A 236 0.50 -13.88 12.61
N VAL A 237 0.86 -12.95 11.74
CA VAL A 237 0.00 -11.81 11.35
C VAL A 237 -1.22 -12.29 10.58
N LEU A 238 -1.05 -13.18 9.59
CA LEU A 238 -2.17 -13.71 8.81
C LEU A 238 -3.16 -14.48 9.69
N ASP A 239 -2.66 -15.35 10.57
CA ASP A 239 -3.49 -16.08 11.54
C ASP A 239 -4.26 -15.13 12.47
N SER A 240 -3.61 -14.04 12.88
CA SER A 240 -4.22 -13.01 13.72
C SER A 240 -5.33 -12.26 12.98
N ILE A 241 -5.11 -11.88 11.72
CA ILE A 241 -6.12 -11.22 10.87
C ILE A 241 -7.31 -12.17 10.62
N ILE A 242 -7.04 -13.43 10.27
CA ILE A 242 -8.09 -14.44 10.06
C ILE A 242 -8.95 -14.59 11.31
N ARG A 243 -8.32 -14.74 12.48
CA ARG A 243 -9.03 -14.95 13.74
C ARG A 243 -9.83 -13.73 14.18
N ASN A 244 -9.21 -12.56 14.16
CA ASN A 244 -9.75 -11.36 14.81
C ASN A 244 -10.50 -10.45 13.83
N ASN A 245 -9.91 -10.11 12.68
CA ASN A 245 -10.57 -9.17 11.76
C ASN A 245 -11.70 -9.84 10.98
N TRP A 246 -11.58 -11.15 10.73
CA TRP A 246 -12.54 -11.88 9.91
C TRP A 246 -13.46 -12.80 10.72
N ARG A 247 -12.95 -13.93 11.23
CA ARG A 247 -13.81 -15.01 11.76
C ARG A 247 -14.55 -14.63 13.04
N SER A 248 -14.02 -13.72 13.87
CA SER A 248 -14.71 -13.26 15.09
C SER A 248 -15.74 -12.15 14.85
N VAL A 249 -15.96 -11.70 13.61
CA VAL A 249 -16.84 -10.57 13.30
C VAL A 249 -17.90 -11.00 12.28
N GLY A 250 -19.18 -10.81 12.64
CA GLY A 250 -20.30 -11.18 11.76
C GLY A 250 -20.27 -12.65 11.34
N ASP A 251 -19.85 -13.54 12.25
CA ASP A 251 -19.65 -14.98 12.04
C ASP A 251 -18.70 -15.34 10.89
N GLY A 252 -17.87 -14.38 10.43
CA GLY A 252 -16.99 -14.55 9.28
C GLY A 252 -17.71 -14.49 7.92
N GLU A 253 -19.00 -14.15 7.88
CA GLU A 253 -19.80 -14.15 6.65
C GLU A 253 -19.71 -12.83 5.87
N MET A 254 -19.09 -11.80 6.47
CA MET A 254 -19.03 -10.44 5.91
C MET A 254 -17.62 -10.02 5.46
N GLY A 255 -16.62 -10.88 5.59
CA GLY A 255 -15.21 -10.56 5.31
C GLY A 255 -14.45 -10.00 6.51
N ALA A 256 -13.28 -9.42 6.28
CA ALA A 256 -12.40 -8.87 7.31
C ALA A 256 -12.67 -7.38 7.55
N ILE A 257 -13.03 -7.03 8.79
CA ILE A 257 -13.22 -5.63 9.22
C ILE A 257 -11.86 -4.92 9.31
N ASN A 258 -11.84 -3.63 9.01
CA ASN A 258 -10.59 -2.89 8.87
C ASN A 258 -9.76 -2.87 10.17
N ARG A 259 -10.37 -2.54 11.33
CA ARG A 259 -9.64 -2.47 12.61
C ARG A 259 -10.39 -3.09 13.79
N ILE A 260 -9.69 -3.97 14.50
CA ILE A 260 -10.16 -4.61 15.73
C ILE A 260 -9.03 -4.62 16.77
N ARG A 261 -9.37 -4.53 18.05
CA ARG A 261 -8.42 -4.75 19.15
C ARG A 261 -8.14 -6.25 19.32
N LYS A 262 -7.00 -6.58 19.90
CA LYS A 262 -6.64 -7.96 20.28
C LYS A 262 -7.66 -8.63 21.21
N ASP A 263 -8.38 -7.84 22.00
CA ASP A 263 -9.50 -8.32 22.85
C ASP A 263 -10.83 -8.54 22.10
N GLY A 264 -10.85 -8.35 20.77
CA GLY A 264 -12.04 -8.52 19.93
C GLY A 264 -12.92 -7.27 19.80
N LYS A 265 -12.57 -6.15 20.43
CA LYS A 265 -13.36 -4.91 20.30
C LYS A 265 -13.10 -4.21 18.97
N VAL A 266 -14.14 -4.10 18.15
CA VAL A 266 -14.11 -3.33 16.89
C VAL A 266 -13.86 -1.84 17.16
N ILE A 267 -13.02 -1.21 16.35
CA ILE A 267 -12.71 0.21 16.46
C ILE A 267 -13.74 1.05 15.70
N THR A 268 -14.49 1.89 16.40
CA THR A 268 -15.55 2.74 15.85
C THR A 268 -15.23 4.25 15.87
N THR A 269 -13.97 4.61 16.14
CA THR A 269 -13.55 6.01 16.35
C THR A 269 -13.38 6.83 15.07
N SER A 270 -13.32 6.20 13.90
CA SER A 270 -13.34 6.86 12.59
C SER A 270 -14.22 6.09 11.63
N LEU A 271 -14.76 6.78 10.62
CA LEU A 271 -15.65 6.23 9.60
C LEU A 271 -15.11 4.93 8.98
N GLN A 272 -13.81 4.93 8.66
CA GLN A 272 -13.15 3.85 7.93
C GLN A 272 -12.76 2.63 8.77
N SER A 273 -12.91 2.67 10.10
CA SER A 273 -12.35 1.60 10.94
C SER A 273 -13.25 0.43 11.27
N ASP A 274 -14.55 0.67 11.29
CA ASP A 274 -15.59 -0.36 11.43
C ASP A 274 -16.17 -0.76 10.06
N GLU A 275 -15.45 -0.45 8.98
CA GLU A 275 -15.81 -0.78 7.61
C GLU A 275 -15.10 -2.06 7.13
N PHE A 276 -15.79 -2.83 6.30
CA PHE A 276 -15.22 -3.87 5.45
C PHE A 276 -14.87 -3.22 4.11
N LEU A 277 -13.58 -2.93 3.88
CA LEU A 277 -13.11 -2.37 2.61
C LEU A 277 -13.04 -3.48 1.57
N VAL A 278 -13.89 -3.42 0.54
CA VAL A 278 -14.08 -4.52 -0.41
C VAL A 278 -12.78 -4.85 -1.15
N GLY A 279 -12.12 -3.84 -1.72
CA GLY A 279 -10.88 -4.05 -2.46
C GLY A 279 -9.73 -4.52 -1.57
N SER A 280 -9.60 -3.99 -0.34
CA SER A 280 -8.58 -4.46 0.61
C SER A 280 -8.80 -5.93 1.01
N ASN A 281 -10.06 -6.35 1.12
CA ASN A 281 -10.39 -7.74 1.38
C ASN A 281 -10.02 -8.66 0.20
N TYR A 282 -10.18 -8.23 -1.06
CA TYR A 282 -9.67 -8.99 -2.20
C TYR A 282 -8.14 -9.04 -2.23
N CYS A 283 -7.45 -7.95 -1.92
CA CYS A 283 -6.00 -7.95 -1.75
C CYS A 283 -5.57 -8.98 -0.68
N LEU A 284 -6.22 -8.96 0.49
CA LEU A 284 -5.96 -9.89 1.58
C LEU A 284 -6.24 -11.35 1.19
N ALA A 285 -7.34 -11.61 0.49
CA ALA A 285 -7.66 -12.95 -0.02
C ALA A 285 -6.58 -13.45 -1.00
N SER A 286 -6.07 -12.59 -1.88
CA SER A 286 -4.96 -12.97 -2.77
C SER A 286 -3.65 -13.17 -2.01
N LEU A 287 -3.40 -12.39 -0.95
CA LEU A 287 -2.25 -12.60 -0.08
C LEU A 287 -2.33 -13.98 0.61
N PHE A 288 -3.50 -14.38 1.12
CA PHE A 288 -3.67 -15.73 1.66
C PHE A 288 -3.26 -16.81 0.65
N MET A 289 -3.68 -16.68 -0.61
CA MET A 289 -3.28 -17.62 -1.67
C MET A 289 -1.75 -17.62 -1.92
N LEU A 290 -1.14 -16.44 -2.00
CA LEU A 290 0.30 -16.27 -2.20
C LEU A 290 1.17 -16.83 -1.06
N GLU A 291 0.59 -16.94 0.13
CA GLU A 291 1.21 -17.45 1.36
C GLU A 291 0.73 -18.87 1.74
N GLY A 292 0.14 -19.60 0.79
CA GLY A 292 -0.18 -21.02 0.96
C GLY A 292 -1.49 -21.32 1.70
N LEU A 293 -2.39 -20.34 1.81
CA LEU A 293 -3.71 -20.46 2.43
C LEU A 293 -4.85 -20.28 1.40
N PRO A 294 -4.91 -21.08 0.32
CA PRO A 294 -5.86 -20.84 -0.77
C PRO A 294 -7.32 -21.01 -0.36
N ILE A 295 -7.62 -21.92 0.58
CA ILE A 295 -8.96 -22.12 1.12
C ILE A 295 -9.44 -20.85 1.81
N ASN A 296 -8.62 -20.26 2.69
CA ASN A 296 -8.92 -18.98 3.33
C ASN A 296 -9.10 -17.86 2.30
N GLY A 297 -8.30 -17.83 1.23
CA GLY A 297 -8.47 -16.88 0.13
C GLY A 297 -9.85 -16.98 -0.54
N PHE A 298 -10.26 -18.18 -0.95
CA PHE A 298 -11.56 -18.38 -1.60
C PHE A 298 -12.75 -18.17 -0.65
N ASP A 299 -12.64 -18.62 0.59
CA ASP A 299 -13.67 -18.41 1.61
C ASP A 299 -13.89 -16.92 1.88
N LEU A 300 -12.81 -16.12 1.94
CA LEU A 300 -12.91 -14.68 2.13
C LEU A 300 -13.59 -14.03 0.91
N CYS A 301 -13.21 -14.41 -0.31
CA CYS A 301 -13.88 -13.96 -1.53
C CYS A 301 -15.39 -14.28 -1.54
N LYS A 302 -15.76 -15.49 -1.10
CA LYS A 302 -17.15 -15.92 -0.99
C LYS A 302 -17.92 -15.06 0.02
N ALA A 303 -17.36 -14.77 1.19
CA ALA A 303 -17.98 -13.90 2.18
C ALA A 303 -18.28 -12.49 1.62
N ILE A 304 -17.32 -11.90 0.89
CA ILE A 304 -17.50 -10.61 0.21
C ILE A 304 -18.59 -10.71 -0.87
N TYR A 305 -18.53 -11.74 -1.71
CA TYR A 305 -19.50 -11.95 -2.80
C TYR A 305 -20.92 -12.07 -2.25
N ASN A 306 -21.15 -12.97 -1.28
CA ASN A 306 -22.46 -13.18 -0.66
C ASN A 306 -22.96 -11.88 -0.01
N THR A 307 -22.07 -11.11 0.62
CA THR A 307 -22.46 -9.85 1.26
C THR A 307 -22.86 -8.79 0.24
N VAL A 308 -22.02 -8.52 -0.76
CA VAL A 308 -22.25 -7.46 -1.75
C VAL A 308 -23.39 -7.82 -2.69
N VAL A 309 -23.40 -9.05 -3.22
CA VAL A 309 -24.32 -9.49 -4.28
C VAL A 309 -25.61 -10.03 -3.66
N ASP A 310 -25.54 -11.14 -2.93
CA ASP A 310 -26.73 -11.86 -2.49
C ASP A 310 -27.50 -11.13 -1.38
N ASN A 311 -26.78 -10.48 -0.45
CA ASN A 311 -27.38 -9.86 0.74
C ASN A 311 -27.70 -8.37 0.58
N MET A 312 -26.90 -7.63 -0.21
CA MET A 312 -27.04 -6.18 -0.37
C MET A 312 -27.56 -5.76 -1.75
N GLY A 313 -27.55 -6.67 -2.74
CA GLY A 313 -28.06 -6.41 -4.08
C GLY A 313 -27.23 -5.42 -4.89
N LEU A 314 -25.93 -5.28 -4.59
CA LEU A 314 -25.03 -4.29 -5.19
C LEU A 314 -24.26 -4.83 -6.42
N GLN A 315 -24.84 -5.81 -7.13
CA GLN A 315 -24.32 -6.23 -8.43
C GLN A 315 -24.12 -5.04 -9.37
N TYR A 316 -22.97 -5.01 -10.05
CA TYR A 316 -22.51 -3.92 -10.95
C TYR A 316 -22.28 -2.56 -10.28
N GLN A 317 -22.41 -2.47 -8.95
CA GLN A 317 -22.22 -1.24 -8.19
C GLN A 317 -21.45 -1.51 -6.88
N THR A 318 -20.56 -2.50 -6.90
CA THR A 318 -19.76 -2.89 -5.74
C THR A 318 -19.15 -1.66 -5.04
N PRO A 319 -19.41 -1.47 -3.73
CA PRO A 319 -19.01 -0.27 -3.03
C PRO A 319 -17.54 -0.31 -2.63
N GLU A 320 -17.02 0.84 -2.22
CA GLU A 320 -15.73 0.91 -1.50
C GLU A 320 -15.79 0.10 -0.21
N ALA A 321 -16.88 0.29 0.54
CA ALA A 321 -17.01 -0.24 1.89
C ALA A 321 -18.46 -0.52 2.29
N TYR A 322 -18.63 -1.43 3.24
CA TYR A 322 -19.87 -1.63 4.00
C TYR A 322 -19.59 -1.84 5.49
N LYS A 323 -20.63 -1.79 6.31
CA LYS A 323 -20.56 -1.99 7.77
C LYS A 323 -21.38 -3.21 8.21
N LEU A 324 -21.21 -3.63 9.47
CA LEU A 324 -22.01 -4.71 10.09
C LEU A 324 -23.52 -4.48 9.95
N GLY A 325 -23.98 -3.23 10.08
CA GLY A 325 -25.38 -2.84 9.89
C GLY A 325 -25.86 -2.85 8.43
N LYS A 326 -25.06 -3.36 7.49
CA LYS A 326 -25.33 -3.42 6.03
C LYS A 326 -25.55 -2.05 5.36
N SER A 327 -25.13 -0.96 5.99
CA SER A 327 -24.93 0.32 5.30
C SER A 327 -23.64 0.26 4.47
N TYR A 328 -23.62 0.99 3.35
CA TYR A 328 -22.47 1.03 2.43
C TYR A 328 -22.09 2.46 2.05
N ARG A 329 -20.87 2.60 1.52
CA ARG A 329 -20.28 3.87 1.10
C ARG A 329 -19.66 3.76 -0.29
N SER A 330 -19.92 4.78 -1.12
CA SER A 330 -19.34 4.93 -2.46
C SER A 330 -19.60 3.71 -3.38
N PRO A 331 -20.86 3.44 -3.80
CA PRO A 331 -21.16 2.40 -4.78
C PRO A 331 -20.49 2.64 -6.13
N GLY A 332 -20.24 1.59 -6.90
CA GLY A 332 -19.58 1.68 -8.22
C GLY A 332 -18.12 2.07 -8.12
N HIS A 333 -17.39 1.50 -7.15
CA HIS A 333 -16.04 1.94 -6.81
C HIS A 333 -14.95 1.23 -7.61
N MET A 334 -13.78 1.88 -7.74
CA MET A 334 -12.61 1.33 -8.44
C MET A 334 -11.92 0.20 -7.66
N ARG A 335 -11.75 0.37 -6.34
CA ARG A 335 -10.93 -0.53 -5.49
C ARG A 335 -11.34 -2.01 -5.55
N PRO A 336 -12.64 -2.40 -5.66
CA PRO A 336 -13.06 -3.78 -5.87
C PRO A 336 -12.48 -4.49 -7.10
N LEU A 337 -11.95 -3.76 -8.10
CA LEU A 337 -11.22 -4.37 -9.22
C LEU A 337 -9.95 -5.12 -8.78
N ALA A 338 -9.51 -4.92 -7.53
CA ALA A 338 -8.50 -5.75 -6.88
C ALA A 338 -8.83 -7.25 -6.87
N ILE A 339 -10.07 -7.67 -7.12
CA ILE A 339 -10.42 -9.09 -7.33
C ILE A 339 -9.53 -9.78 -8.38
N TRP A 340 -9.00 -9.05 -9.37
CA TRP A 340 -8.07 -9.59 -10.36
C TRP A 340 -6.73 -10.05 -9.77
N SER A 341 -6.33 -9.58 -8.59
CA SER A 341 -5.14 -10.09 -7.89
C SER A 341 -5.33 -11.54 -7.44
N ILE A 342 -6.57 -12.02 -7.30
CA ILE A 342 -6.89 -13.42 -7.02
C ILE A 342 -6.49 -14.32 -8.19
N GLN A 343 -6.93 -13.96 -9.40
CA GLN A 343 -6.56 -14.70 -10.61
C GLN A 343 -5.05 -14.71 -10.81
N HIS A 344 -4.41 -13.56 -10.63
CA HIS A 344 -2.97 -13.43 -10.70
C HIS A 344 -2.24 -14.34 -9.69
N ALA A 345 -2.71 -14.40 -8.43
CA ALA A 345 -2.14 -15.27 -7.41
C ALA A 345 -2.25 -16.76 -7.76
N ILE A 346 -3.37 -17.18 -8.37
CA ILE A 346 -3.59 -18.57 -8.81
C ILE A 346 -2.58 -18.94 -9.91
N GLU A 347 -2.40 -18.07 -10.91
CA GLU A 347 -1.48 -18.29 -12.03
C GLU A 347 -0.02 -18.36 -11.57
N MET A 348 0.36 -17.49 -10.62
CA MET A 348 1.66 -17.55 -9.97
C MET A 348 1.88 -18.85 -9.19
N GLY A 349 0.85 -19.34 -8.48
CA GLY A 349 0.89 -20.60 -7.76
C GLY A 349 1.14 -21.79 -8.69
N ASN A 350 0.37 -21.90 -9.77
CA ASN A 350 0.49 -22.97 -10.76
C ASN A 350 1.88 -23.01 -11.42
N SER A 351 2.46 -21.84 -11.69
CA SER A 351 3.82 -21.73 -12.24
C SER A 351 4.89 -22.29 -11.29
N ARG A 352 4.74 -22.09 -9.97
CA ARG A 352 5.68 -22.63 -8.97
C ARG A 352 5.59 -24.16 -8.83
N TYR A 353 4.39 -24.72 -8.89
CA TYR A 353 4.19 -26.18 -8.87
C TYR A 353 4.78 -26.87 -10.11
N ASN A 354 4.67 -26.26 -11.29
CA ASN A 354 5.23 -26.82 -12.52
C ASN A 354 6.77 -26.76 -12.58
N CYS A 355 7.41 -25.76 -11.96
CA CYS A 355 8.88 -25.70 -11.87
C CYS A 355 9.48 -26.60 -10.78
N SER A 356 8.69 -27.05 -9.80
CA SER A 356 9.16 -27.94 -8.71
C SER A 356 8.94 -29.44 -9.00
N SER A 357 8.31 -29.75 -10.14
CA SER A 357 8.03 -31.11 -10.63
C SER A 357 8.90 -31.50 -11.84
N GLN A 358 9.87 -30.64 -12.20
CA GLN A 358 11.01 -30.92 -13.09
C GLN A 358 12.29 -30.93 -12.27
#